data_AF-A0A973GPP8-F1
#
_entry.id   AF-A0A973GPP8-F1
#
_cell.length_a   1.000
_cell.length_b   1.000
_cell.length_c   1.000
_cell.angle_alpha   90.00
_cell.angle_beta   90.00
_cell.angle_gamma   90.00
#
_symmetry.space_group_name_H-M   'P 1'
#
loop_
_entity.id
_entity.type
_entity.pdbx_description
1 polymer ?
#
loop_
_entity_poly.entity_id
_entity_poly.type
_entity_poly.pdbx_seq_one_letter_code
_entity_poly.pdbx_strand_id
1 'polypeptide(L)'
;MGSKSNATTNRSGFTIVELLVVIVVIAILAVIVVVTYSGVSKQAVVSSLQSDLTNAAKQLNLFSTSNDSFPATIDCSTPNSTTNKCIKPSSGNILAYLPESNDFNLIATNGDNCYSITSRTAPAVGCVKIGNQHWMKTNLNLGTFKTVVSGAMSSNGQIEKYCYGDIEANCNLYGGLYQWDEAMGYGVKDICPAGFHIPSDGELKTTEIALNMTQTEADSGAWGRGTDQGKQLRWGGSSGYNAPYGGYWDRDFGWQYGTFRANYWTSTGSFTTATTRTWMSTFDQSYRSTSSFKANALSIRCVKN
;
A
#
# COMPACT_ATOMS: atom_id res chain seq x y z
N MET A 1 -88.18 25.23 -3.69
CA MET A 1 -87.61 24.29 -2.70
C MET A 1 -86.19 23.95 -3.11
N GLY A 2 -85.20 24.23 -2.26
CA GLY A 2 -83.79 23.97 -2.55
C GLY A 2 -82.88 24.52 -1.46
N SER A 3 -82.96 23.92 -0.26
CA SER A 3 -82.06 24.23 0.86
C SER A 3 -80.68 23.62 0.55
N LYS A 4 -79.63 24.44 0.47
CA LYS A 4 -78.24 23.99 0.44
C LYS A 4 -77.68 24.01 1.86
N SER A 5 -77.42 22.84 2.43
CA SER A 5 -76.69 22.67 3.69
C SER A 5 -75.18 22.78 3.42
N ASN A 6 -74.52 23.78 4.00
CA ASN A 6 -73.06 23.87 4.00
C ASN A 6 -72.49 22.96 5.10
N ALA A 7 -71.71 21.95 4.71
CA ALA A 7 -70.96 21.11 5.62
C ALA A 7 -69.72 21.86 6.13
N THR A 8 -69.61 22.05 7.45
CA THR A 8 -68.44 22.61 8.11
C THR A 8 -67.37 21.53 8.30
N THR A 9 -66.26 21.63 7.56
CA THR A 9 -65.07 20.79 7.77
C THR A 9 -64.35 21.24 9.04
N ASN A 10 -64.37 20.37 10.07
CA ASN A 10 -63.65 20.58 11.32
C ASN A 10 -62.14 20.43 11.08
N ARG A 11 -61.37 21.52 11.18
CA ARG A 11 -59.90 21.47 11.12
C ARG A 11 -59.36 21.36 12.54
N SER A 12 -59.00 20.15 12.96
CA SER A 12 -58.20 19.93 14.16
C SER A 12 -56.78 20.43 13.92
N GLY A 13 -56.39 21.51 14.62
CA GLY A 13 -55.01 22.00 14.62
C GLY A 13 -54.12 21.07 15.45
N PHE A 14 -52.97 20.68 14.91
CA PHE A 14 -51.95 19.96 15.66
C PHE A 14 -51.39 20.85 16.77
N THR A 15 -51.20 20.29 17.96
CA THR A 15 -50.57 21.03 19.06
C THR A 15 -49.07 21.18 18.80
N ILE A 16 -48.49 22.29 19.23
CA ILE A 16 -47.03 22.51 19.15
C ILE A 16 -46.26 21.37 19.84
N VAL A 17 -46.84 20.78 20.88
CA VAL A 17 -46.25 19.66 21.63
C VAL A 17 -46.11 18.41 20.76
N GLU A 18 -47.13 18.06 19.96
CA GLU A 18 -47.05 16.91 19.05
C GLU A 18 -45.95 17.08 18.00
N LEU A 19 -45.84 18.27 17.41
CA LEU A 19 -44.79 18.54 16.44
C LEU A 19 -43.39 18.46 17.08
N LEU A 20 -43.25 18.95 18.32
CA LEU A 20 -41.99 18.95 19.05
C LEU A 20 -41.53 17.52 19.39
N VAL A 21 -42.44 16.65 19.83
CA VAL A 21 -42.08 15.25 20.10
C VAL A 21 -41.63 14.54 18.82
N VAL A 22 -42.29 14.80 17.69
CA VAL A 22 -41.93 14.18 16.40
C VAL A 22 -40.53 14.58 15.94
N ILE A 23 -40.17 15.87 16.02
CA ILE A 23 -38.82 16.30 15.60
C ILE A 23 -37.72 15.73 16.51
N VAL A 24 -37.99 15.61 17.82
CA VAL A 24 -37.05 15.03 18.78
C VAL A 24 -36.84 13.55 18.49
N VAL A 25 -37.92 12.80 18.22
CA VAL A 25 -37.84 11.37 17.88
C VAL A 25 -37.08 11.17 16.56
N ILE A 26 -37.35 11.98 15.53
CA ILE A 26 -36.62 11.89 14.25
C ILE A 26 -35.13 12.17 14.44
N ALA A 27 -34.77 13.18 15.24
CA ALA A 27 -33.37 13.51 15.51
C ALA A 27 -32.63 12.35 16.20
N ILE A 28 -33.25 11.72 17.21
CA ILE A 28 -32.66 10.56 17.90
C ILE A 28 -32.50 9.38 16.96
N LEU A 29 -33.54 9.06 16.16
CA LEU A 29 -33.50 7.94 15.21
C LEU A 29 -32.44 8.15 14.13
N ALA A 30 -32.31 9.38 13.59
CA ALA A 30 -31.31 9.69 12.58
C ALA A 30 -29.88 9.45 13.08
N VAL A 31 -29.57 9.84 14.32
CA VAL A 31 -28.24 9.63 14.91
C VAL A 31 -27.95 8.13 15.08
N ILE A 32 -28.89 7.35 15.60
CA ILE A 32 -28.73 5.89 15.77
C ILE A 32 -28.50 5.20 14.41
N VAL A 33 -29.27 5.60 13.38
CA VAL A 33 -29.13 5.06 12.02
C VAL A 33 -27.74 5.37 11.45
N VAL A 34 -27.22 6.59 11.60
CA VAL A 34 -25.87 6.95 11.10
C VAL A 34 -24.79 6.10 11.75
N VAL A 35 -24.82 5.94 13.08
CA VAL A 35 -23.80 5.16 13.80
C VAL A 35 -23.86 3.69 13.40
N THR A 36 -25.05 3.08 13.33
CA THR A 36 -25.21 1.67 12.96
C THR A 36 -24.89 1.39 11.50
N TYR A 37 -25.29 2.27 10.58
CA TYR A 37 -25.00 2.16 9.16
C TYR A 37 -23.49 2.23 8.87
N SER A 38 -22.75 3.07 9.61
CA SER A 38 -21.29 3.17 9.48
C SER A 38 -20.55 1.89 9.91
N GLY A 39 -21.11 1.12 10.85
CA GLY A 39 -20.54 -0.15 11.31
C GLY A 39 -20.83 -1.30 10.33
N VAL A 40 -22.08 -1.45 9.90
CA VAL A 40 -22.50 -2.53 8.99
C VAL A 40 -21.86 -2.39 7.60
N SER A 41 -21.76 -1.16 7.08
CA SER A 41 -21.09 -0.90 5.80
C SER A 41 -19.61 -1.27 5.83
N LYS A 42 -18.90 -0.99 6.93
CA LYS A 42 -17.49 -1.41 7.11
C LYS A 42 -17.34 -2.93 7.11
N GLN A 43 -18.21 -3.66 7.81
CA GLN A 43 -18.14 -5.12 7.84
C GLN A 43 -18.46 -5.74 6.47
N ALA A 44 -19.41 -5.17 5.73
CA ALA A 44 -19.71 -5.58 4.35
C ALA A 44 -18.51 -5.35 3.41
N VAL A 45 -17.83 -4.21 3.52
CA VAL A 45 -16.62 -3.93 2.75
C VAL A 45 -15.50 -4.92 3.06
N VAL A 46 -15.24 -5.20 4.35
CA VAL A 46 -14.23 -6.20 4.74
C VAL A 46 -14.58 -7.59 4.22
N SER A 47 -15.85 -8.00 4.34
CA SER A 47 -16.31 -9.31 3.83
C SER A 47 -16.16 -9.41 2.31
N SER A 48 -16.46 -8.33 1.59
CA SER A 48 -16.27 -8.22 0.14
C SER A 48 -14.80 -8.36 -0.24
N LEU A 49 -13.89 -7.66 0.43
CA LEU A 49 -12.44 -7.76 0.18
C LEU A 49 -11.92 -9.18 0.43
N GLN A 50 -12.30 -9.82 1.55
CA GLN A 50 -11.85 -11.17 1.88
C GLN A 50 -12.40 -12.22 0.91
N SER A 51 -13.65 -12.06 0.46
CA SER A 51 -14.27 -12.90 -0.56
C SER A 51 -13.54 -12.77 -1.90
N ASP A 52 -13.30 -11.54 -2.37
CA ASP A 52 -12.56 -11.27 -3.61
C ASP A 52 -11.16 -11.89 -3.58
N LEU A 53 -10.42 -11.70 -2.46
CA LEU A 53 -9.10 -12.29 -2.26
C LEU A 53 -9.13 -13.81 -2.32
N THR A 54 -10.07 -14.44 -1.61
CA THR A 54 -10.18 -15.91 -1.56
C THR A 54 -10.55 -16.48 -2.93
N ASN A 55 -11.48 -15.85 -3.63
CA ASN A 55 -11.90 -16.26 -4.97
C ASN A 55 -10.77 -16.09 -6.00
N ALA A 56 -10.07 -14.96 -5.96
CA ALA A 56 -8.93 -14.68 -6.82
C ALA A 56 -7.78 -15.66 -6.56
N ALA A 57 -7.41 -15.89 -5.29
CA ALA A 57 -6.38 -16.85 -4.91
C ALA A 57 -6.69 -18.26 -5.39
N LYS A 58 -7.96 -18.70 -5.28
CA LYS A 58 -8.40 -19.99 -5.82
C LYS A 58 -8.19 -20.07 -7.34
N GLN A 59 -8.54 -19.02 -8.08
CA GLN A 59 -8.32 -18.99 -9.53
C GLN A 59 -6.83 -19.00 -9.91
N LEU A 60 -5.99 -18.31 -9.15
CA LEU A 60 -4.53 -18.30 -9.34
C LEU A 60 -3.91 -19.67 -9.04
N ASN A 61 -4.35 -20.36 -7.99
CA ASN A 61 -3.89 -21.71 -7.66
C ASN A 61 -4.33 -22.75 -8.72
N LEU A 62 -5.54 -22.61 -9.28
CA LEU A 62 -5.98 -23.43 -10.40
C LEU A 62 -5.16 -23.16 -11.67
N PHE A 63 -4.78 -21.89 -11.89
CA PHE A 63 -3.93 -21.51 -12.99
C PHE A 63 -2.55 -22.15 -12.89
N SER A 64 -1.90 -22.09 -11.73
CA SER A 64 -0.57 -22.68 -11.53
C SER A 64 -0.58 -24.20 -11.64
N THR A 65 -1.69 -24.86 -11.26
CA THR A 65 -1.86 -26.31 -11.48
C THR A 65 -1.91 -26.67 -12.99
N SER A 66 -2.31 -25.74 -13.85
CA SER A 66 -2.48 -25.99 -15.29
C SER A 66 -1.31 -25.49 -16.14
N ASN A 67 -0.46 -24.60 -15.63
CA ASN A 67 0.60 -23.91 -16.37
C ASN A 67 1.99 -23.98 -15.70
N ASP A 68 2.11 -24.77 -14.62
CA ASP A 68 3.32 -24.92 -13.79
C ASP A 68 3.89 -23.60 -13.23
N SER A 69 3.14 -22.51 -13.32
CA SER A 69 3.54 -21.16 -12.90
C SER A 69 2.31 -20.28 -12.65
N PHE A 70 2.46 -19.29 -11.76
CA PHE A 70 1.45 -18.24 -11.62
C PHE A 70 1.50 -17.29 -12.82
N PRO A 71 0.37 -16.66 -13.20
CA PRO A 71 0.37 -15.74 -14.33
C PRO A 71 1.24 -14.52 -14.03
N ALA A 72 1.88 -13.96 -15.05
CA ALA A 72 2.64 -12.72 -14.91
C ALA A 72 1.71 -11.53 -14.65
N THR A 73 0.48 -11.55 -15.19
CA THR A 73 -0.49 -10.46 -15.05
C THR A 73 -1.90 -11.00 -14.77
N ILE A 74 -2.73 -10.18 -14.12
CA ILE A 74 -4.15 -10.49 -13.88
C ILE A 74 -5.12 -9.56 -14.62
N ASP A 75 -4.74 -9.15 -15.82
CA ASP A 75 -5.40 -8.08 -16.56
C ASP A 75 -6.62 -8.59 -17.34
N CYS A 76 -7.73 -7.87 -17.21
CA CYS A 76 -8.97 -8.13 -17.94
C CYS A 76 -9.09 -7.35 -19.26
N SER A 77 -8.14 -6.45 -19.56
CA SER A 77 -8.04 -5.81 -20.88
C SER A 77 -7.43 -6.74 -21.93
N THR A 78 -6.73 -7.78 -21.48
CA THR A 78 -6.12 -8.81 -22.32
C THR A 78 -6.82 -10.17 -22.12
N PRO A 79 -6.92 -11.01 -23.16
CA PRO A 79 -7.49 -12.36 -23.02
C PRO A 79 -6.69 -13.24 -22.07
N ASN A 80 -7.32 -14.28 -21.53
CA ASN A 80 -6.61 -15.32 -20.76
C ASN A 80 -5.58 -16.03 -21.66
N SER A 81 -4.39 -16.26 -21.14
CA SER A 81 -3.28 -16.94 -21.81
C SER A 81 -2.48 -17.77 -20.81
N THR A 82 -1.33 -18.33 -21.21
CA THR A 82 -0.37 -18.98 -20.29
C THR A 82 0.37 -18.00 -19.39
N THR A 83 0.27 -16.68 -19.65
CA THR A 83 0.93 -15.63 -18.88
C THR A 83 -0.03 -14.60 -18.27
N ASN A 84 -1.31 -14.61 -18.68
CA ASN A 84 -2.32 -13.67 -18.20
C ASN A 84 -3.60 -14.38 -17.73
N LYS A 85 -4.18 -13.91 -16.62
CA LYS A 85 -5.47 -14.37 -16.11
C LYS A 85 -6.36 -13.20 -15.71
N CYS A 86 -7.45 -12.94 -16.43
CA CYS A 86 -8.41 -11.92 -16.02
C CYS A 86 -9.05 -12.27 -14.67
N ILE A 87 -8.83 -11.41 -13.67
CA ILE A 87 -9.45 -11.47 -12.36
C ILE A 87 -9.99 -10.07 -12.03
N LYS A 88 -11.30 -9.94 -11.92
CA LYS A 88 -11.95 -8.67 -11.61
C LYS A 88 -12.49 -8.69 -10.17
N PRO A 89 -12.17 -7.69 -9.35
CA PRO A 89 -12.77 -7.58 -8.02
C PRO A 89 -14.22 -7.09 -8.08
N SER A 90 -14.90 -7.20 -6.95
CA SER A 90 -16.20 -6.58 -6.70
C SER A 90 -16.10 -5.05 -6.82
N SER A 91 -17.22 -4.40 -7.16
CA SER A 91 -17.27 -2.95 -7.37
C SER A 91 -16.76 -2.17 -6.15
N GLY A 92 -15.86 -1.22 -6.38
CA GLY A 92 -15.24 -0.39 -5.34
C GLY A 92 -13.98 -0.99 -4.70
N ASN A 93 -13.72 -2.29 -4.91
CA ASN A 93 -12.48 -2.92 -4.49
C ASN A 93 -11.41 -2.78 -5.58
N ILE A 94 -10.16 -2.59 -5.17
CA ILE A 94 -8.99 -2.57 -6.04
C ILE A 94 -8.11 -3.76 -5.69
N LEU A 95 -7.70 -4.53 -6.69
CA LEU A 95 -6.73 -5.62 -6.54
C LEU A 95 -5.36 -5.21 -7.07
N ALA A 96 -4.35 -5.40 -6.23
CA ALA A 96 -2.93 -5.30 -6.53
C ALA A 96 -2.33 -6.71 -6.50
N TYR A 97 -1.68 -7.12 -7.59
CA TYR A 97 -1.12 -8.45 -7.75
C TYR A 97 0.41 -8.38 -7.88
N LEU A 98 1.09 -9.19 -7.07
CA LEU A 98 2.54 -9.29 -7.02
C LEU A 98 2.91 -10.76 -7.24
N PRO A 99 3.23 -11.17 -8.48
CA PRO A 99 3.67 -12.53 -8.77
C PRO A 99 5.06 -12.80 -8.20
N GLU A 100 5.25 -14.02 -7.69
CA GLU A 100 6.55 -14.56 -7.26
C GLU A 100 6.77 -15.95 -7.92
N SER A 101 8.00 -16.45 -7.95
CA SER A 101 8.33 -17.66 -8.72
C SER A 101 7.49 -18.89 -8.33
N ASN A 102 7.13 -19.02 -7.05
CA ASN A 102 6.36 -20.16 -6.51
C ASN A 102 5.23 -19.72 -5.55
N ASP A 103 4.87 -18.44 -5.56
CA ASP A 103 3.83 -17.85 -4.73
C ASP A 103 3.27 -16.58 -5.40
N PHE A 104 2.38 -15.87 -4.72
CA PHE A 104 2.01 -14.51 -5.05
C PHE A 104 1.63 -13.78 -3.77
N ASN A 105 1.63 -12.45 -3.84
CA ASN A 105 0.94 -11.62 -2.87
C ASN A 105 -0.16 -10.81 -3.56
N LEU A 106 -1.40 -11.06 -3.19
CA LEU A 106 -2.56 -10.33 -3.71
C LEU A 106 -3.09 -9.42 -2.61
N ILE A 107 -3.20 -8.14 -2.90
CA ILE A 107 -3.64 -7.10 -1.96
C ILE A 107 -4.96 -6.51 -2.47
N ALA A 108 -6.00 -6.54 -1.65
CA ALA A 108 -7.28 -5.91 -1.93
C ALA A 108 -7.47 -4.68 -1.06
N THR A 109 -7.88 -3.56 -1.65
CA THR A 109 -8.15 -2.32 -0.92
C THR A 109 -9.51 -1.73 -1.25
N ASN A 110 -10.16 -1.14 -0.24
CA ASN A 110 -11.38 -0.33 -0.39
C ASN A 110 -11.46 0.67 0.77
N GLY A 111 -11.32 1.96 0.45
CA GLY A 111 -11.08 3.01 1.44
C GLY A 111 -9.87 2.69 2.32
N ASP A 112 -10.07 2.77 3.63
CA ASP A 112 -9.06 2.45 4.66
C ASP A 112 -8.81 0.94 4.84
N ASN A 113 -9.66 0.08 4.29
CA ASN A 113 -9.51 -1.36 4.44
C ASN A 113 -8.48 -1.87 3.43
N CYS A 114 -7.48 -2.60 3.93
CA CYS A 114 -6.47 -3.26 3.10
C CYS A 114 -6.19 -4.65 3.65
N TYR A 115 -6.44 -5.66 2.83
CA TYR A 115 -6.23 -7.07 3.14
C TYR A 115 -5.33 -7.70 2.09
N SER A 116 -4.57 -8.73 2.46
CA SER A 116 -3.75 -9.49 1.55
C SER A 116 -3.90 -10.99 1.75
N ILE A 117 -3.59 -11.75 0.72
CA ILE A 117 -3.55 -13.21 0.72
C ILE A 117 -2.39 -13.68 -0.16
N THR A 118 -1.81 -14.82 0.18
CA THR A 118 -0.84 -15.55 -0.65
C THR A 118 -1.44 -16.86 -1.15
N SER A 119 -0.69 -17.65 -1.93
CA SER A 119 -1.19 -18.94 -2.43
C SER A 119 -1.60 -19.93 -1.33
N ARG A 120 -1.08 -19.76 -0.11
CA ARG A 120 -1.20 -20.71 1.01
C ARG A 120 -1.83 -20.14 2.28
N THR A 121 -2.14 -18.85 2.31
CA THR A 121 -2.63 -18.17 3.52
C THR A 121 -4.12 -17.84 3.42
N ALA A 122 -4.73 -17.55 4.57
CA ALA A 122 -6.06 -16.94 4.62
C ALA A 122 -5.94 -15.40 4.52
N PRO A 123 -6.98 -14.68 4.07
CA PRO A 123 -6.98 -13.23 4.06
C PRO A 123 -6.63 -12.62 5.42
N ALA A 124 -5.65 -11.72 5.44
CA ALA A 124 -5.20 -11.01 6.63
C ALA A 124 -4.99 -9.52 6.32
N VAL A 125 -4.84 -8.67 7.34
CA VAL A 125 -4.56 -7.24 7.13
C VAL A 125 -3.26 -7.09 6.34
N GLY A 126 -3.31 -6.43 5.18
CA GLY A 126 -2.21 -6.36 4.20
C GLY A 126 -1.42 -5.05 4.21
N CYS A 127 -1.96 -4.00 4.82
CA CYS A 127 -1.30 -2.69 4.93
C CYS A 127 -1.21 -2.24 6.39
N VAL A 128 -0.37 -1.22 6.62
CA VAL A 128 -0.28 -0.46 7.86
C VAL A 128 -0.69 0.97 7.58
N LYS A 129 -1.63 1.50 8.35
CA LYS A 129 -2.04 2.89 8.27
C LYS A 129 -1.15 3.74 9.18
N ILE A 130 -0.49 4.75 8.62
CA ILE A 130 0.30 5.74 9.36
C ILE A 130 -0.18 7.12 8.92
N GLY A 131 -0.79 7.85 9.85
CA GLY A 131 -1.57 9.05 9.49
C GLY A 131 -2.69 8.67 8.51
N ASN A 132 -2.71 9.33 7.35
CA ASN A 132 -3.67 9.06 6.27
C ASN A 132 -3.12 8.11 5.19
N GLN A 133 -1.89 7.62 5.34
CA GLN A 133 -1.22 6.82 4.33
C GLN A 133 -1.29 5.33 4.65
N HIS A 134 -1.51 4.51 3.64
CA HIS A 134 -1.55 3.06 3.73
C HIS A 134 -0.30 2.48 3.10
N TRP A 135 0.58 1.96 3.94
CA TRP A 135 1.84 1.34 3.53
C TRP A 135 1.68 -0.15 3.39
N MET A 136 2.27 -0.74 2.34
CA MET A 136 2.41 -2.20 2.27
C MET A 136 3.17 -2.73 3.50
N LYS A 137 2.77 -3.90 4.01
CA LYS A 137 3.47 -4.53 5.15
C LYS A 137 4.86 -5.04 4.82
N THR A 138 5.09 -5.43 3.57
CA THR A 138 6.35 -5.99 3.10
C THR A 138 6.97 -5.09 2.04
N ASN A 139 8.29 -5.19 1.90
CA ASN A 139 8.99 -4.57 0.78
C ASN A 139 8.62 -5.30 -0.52
N LEU A 140 8.74 -4.58 -1.64
CA LEU A 140 8.44 -5.13 -2.95
C LEU A 140 9.44 -6.23 -3.33
N ASN A 141 8.96 -7.39 -3.77
CA ASN A 141 9.77 -8.52 -4.21
C ASN A 141 9.38 -8.97 -5.63
N LEU A 142 9.21 -8.01 -6.53
CA LEU A 142 8.72 -8.21 -7.89
C LEU A 142 9.88 -8.37 -8.88
N GLY A 143 9.68 -9.18 -9.91
CA GLY A 143 10.64 -9.32 -11.02
C GLY A 143 11.64 -10.47 -10.86
N THR A 144 12.44 -10.65 -11.91
CA THR A 144 13.42 -11.71 -12.07
C THR A 144 14.68 -11.39 -11.27
N PHE A 145 15.15 -12.35 -10.47
CA PHE A 145 16.40 -12.21 -9.76
C PHE A 145 17.58 -12.15 -10.74
N LYS A 146 18.42 -11.13 -10.54
CA LYS A 146 19.62 -10.85 -11.30
C LYS A 146 20.78 -10.68 -10.32
N THR A 147 21.98 -11.11 -10.69
CA THR A 147 23.19 -10.81 -9.90
C THR A 147 23.85 -9.53 -10.38
N VAL A 148 24.55 -8.81 -9.51
CA VAL A 148 25.22 -7.55 -9.88
C VAL A 148 26.33 -7.76 -10.93
N VAL A 149 26.96 -8.93 -10.93
CA VAL A 149 27.98 -9.32 -11.93
C VAL A 149 27.39 -9.53 -13.33
N SER A 150 26.09 -9.76 -13.44
CA SER A 150 25.41 -9.91 -14.74
C SER A 150 25.04 -8.56 -15.39
N GLY A 151 25.51 -7.45 -14.83
CA GLY A 151 25.31 -6.10 -15.33
C GLY A 151 24.18 -5.35 -14.63
N ALA A 152 24.02 -4.07 -14.99
CA ALA A 152 22.94 -3.21 -14.50
C ALA A 152 21.56 -3.67 -15.01
N MET A 153 20.51 -3.24 -14.32
CA MET A 153 19.12 -3.44 -14.74
C MET A 153 18.85 -2.67 -16.04
N SER A 154 18.05 -3.25 -16.92
CA SER A 154 17.86 -2.79 -18.29
C SER A 154 16.39 -2.56 -18.64
N SER A 155 16.11 -1.55 -19.46
CA SER A 155 14.76 -1.29 -19.99
C SER A 155 14.39 -2.30 -21.07
N ASN A 156 14.01 -3.51 -20.65
CA ASN A 156 13.71 -4.66 -21.51
C ASN A 156 12.27 -5.18 -21.37
N GLY A 157 11.43 -4.48 -20.61
CA GLY A 157 10.04 -4.85 -20.35
C GLY A 157 9.85 -5.98 -19.33
N GLN A 158 10.94 -6.50 -18.74
CA GLN A 158 10.90 -7.39 -17.59
C GLN A 158 11.39 -6.64 -16.37
N ILE A 159 10.68 -6.81 -15.26
CA ILE A 159 11.15 -6.23 -14.00
C ILE A 159 12.32 -7.07 -13.50
N GLU A 160 13.43 -6.41 -13.16
CA GLU A 160 14.64 -7.05 -12.64
C GLU A 160 14.88 -6.61 -11.19
N LYS A 161 15.36 -7.54 -10.36
CA LYS A 161 15.70 -7.26 -8.96
C LYS A 161 17.05 -7.85 -8.60
N TYR A 162 17.74 -7.17 -7.69
CA TYR A 162 18.82 -7.79 -6.94
C TYR A 162 18.32 -8.27 -5.59
N CYS A 163 18.95 -9.32 -5.07
CA CYS A 163 18.78 -9.78 -3.70
C CYS A 163 20.08 -9.51 -2.95
N TYR A 164 19.98 -9.04 -1.70
CA TYR A 164 21.16 -8.62 -0.94
C TYR A 164 22.25 -9.71 -0.94
N GLY A 165 23.47 -9.34 -1.32
CA GLY A 165 24.61 -10.25 -1.36
C GLY A 165 24.57 -11.28 -2.51
N ASP A 166 23.75 -11.04 -3.54
CA ASP A 166 23.48 -12.00 -4.63
C ASP A 166 22.90 -13.34 -4.13
N ILE A 167 22.19 -13.31 -2.99
CA ILE A 167 21.54 -14.48 -2.40
C ILE A 167 20.02 -14.34 -2.60
N GLU A 168 19.45 -15.10 -3.54
CA GLU A 168 18.02 -15.01 -3.90
C GLU A 168 17.09 -15.14 -2.69
N ALA A 169 17.41 -16.04 -1.74
CA ALA A 169 16.63 -16.23 -0.53
C ALA A 169 16.50 -14.96 0.34
N ASN A 170 17.45 -14.02 0.26
CA ASN A 170 17.38 -12.76 1.01
C ASN A 170 16.26 -11.85 0.51
N CYS A 171 15.81 -12.00 -0.74
CA CYS A 171 14.64 -11.26 -1.25
C CYS A 171 13.36 -11.64 -0.51
N ASN A 172 13.24 -12.89 -0.04
CA ASN A 172 12.08 -13.34 0.75
C ASN A 172 12.08 -12.73 2.17
N LEU A 173 13.25 -12.35 2.68
CA LEU A 173 13.41 -11.75 4.01
C LEU A 173 13.29 -10.23 3.97
N TYR A 174 13.88 -9.60 2.96
CA TYR A 174 14.11 -8.15 2.94
C TYR A 174 13.41 -7.42 1.78
N GLY A 175 12.85 -8.16 0.82
CA GLY A 175 12.40 -7.65 -0.46
C GLY A 175 13.54 -7.52 -1.47
N GLY A 176 13.17 -7.22 -2.71
CA GLY A 176 14.10 -6.91 -3.79
C GLY A 176 14.75 -5.54 -3.62
N LEU A 177 15.93 -5.40 -4.20
CA LEU A 177 16.67 -4.15 -4.34
C LEU A 177 16.65 -3.75 -5.81
N TYR A 178 16.28 -2.50 -6.09
CA TYR A 178 16.05 -2.00 -7.44
C TYR A 178 16.89 -0.76 -7.67
N GLN A 179 17.50 -0.66 -8.85
CA GLN A 179 18.05 0.60 -9.32
C GLN A 179 16.91 1.60 -9.56
N TRP A 180 17.17 2.91 -9.42
CA TRP A 180 16.09 3.89 -9.38
C TRP A 180 15.29 3.95 -10.69
N ASP A 181 15.97 3.90 -11.84
CA ASP A 181 15.29 3.94 -13.14
C ASP A 181 14.40 2.70 -13.36
N GLU A 182 14.86 1.52 -12.92
CA GLU A 182 14.05 0.30 -12.89
C GLU A 182 12.82 0.48 -11.99
N ALA A 183 13.02 0.98 -10.76
CA ALA A 183 11.94 1.20 -9.81
C ALA A 183 10.87 2.18 -10.36
N MET A 184 11.29 3.19 -11.11
CA MET A 184 10.40 4.14 -11.76
C MET A 184 9.86 3.66 -13.10
N GLY A 185 10.12 2.40 -13.48
CA GLY A 185 9.73 1.80 -14.76
C GLY A 185 10.18 2.64 -15.95
N TYR A 186 11.41 3.16 -15.87
CA TYR A 186 12.03 4.02 -16.87
C TYR A 186 11.18 5.23 -17.29
N GLY A 187 10.37 5.76 -16.37
CA GLY A 187 9.55 6.95 -16.58
C GLY A 187 8.16 6.70 -17.18
N VAL A 188 7.75 5.43 -17.36
CA VAL A 188 6.40 5.08 -17.85
C VAL A 188 5.41 5.02 -16.68
N LYS A 189 5.70 4.14 -15.73
CA LYS A 189 4.93 3.92 -14.50
C LYS A 189 5.86 3.21 -13.52
N ASP A 190 5.82 3.60 -12.25
CA ASP A 190 6.60 2.88 -11.25
C ASP A 190 6.20 1.39 -11.13
N ILE A 191 7.07 0.60 -10.51
CA ILE A 191 6.89 -0.85 -10.36
C ILE A 191 5.89 -1.24 -9.27
N CYS A 192 5.24 -0.27 -8.63
CA CYS A 192 4.24 -0.57 -7.61
C CYS A 192 2.94 -1.09 -8.25
N PRO A 193 2.25 -2.03 -7.57
CA PRO A 193 1.04 -2.63 -8.12
C PRO A 193 -0.12 -1.62 -8.15
N ALA A 194 -1.19 -1.95 -8.87
CA ALA A 194 -2.34 -1.07 -9.05
C ALA A 194 -2.90 -0.51 -7.72
N GLY A 195 -3.10 0.80 -7.66
CA GLY A 195 -3.58 1.51 -6.47
C GLY A 195 -2.50 1.87 -5.46
N PHE A 196 -1.24 1.50 -5.71
CA PHE A 196 -0.08 1.92 -4.94
C PHE A 196 0.94 2.61 -5.85
N HIS A 197 1.86 3.36 -5.25
CA HIS A 197 2.96 4.03 -5.94
C HIS A 197 4.22 4.08 -5.05
N ILE A 198 5.37 4.37 -5.64
CA ILE A 198 6.60 4.62 -4.89
C ILE A 198 6.45 5.97 -4.17
N PRO A 199 6.66 6.03 -2.84
CA PRO A 199 6.47 7.26 -2.09
C PRO A 199 7.38 8.37 -2.58
N SER A 200 6.84 9.58 -2.67
CA SER A 200 7.65 10.79 -2.80
C SER A 200 8.36 11.13 -1.48
N ASP A 201 9.35 12.02 -1.55
CA ASP A 201 9.98 12.59 -0.34
C ASP A 201 8.96 13.31 0.55
N GLY A 202 7.98 13.99 -0.06
CA GLY A 202 6.89 14.66 0.65
C GLY A 202 6.03 13.68 1.44
N GLU A 203 5.69 12.55 0.85
CA GLU A 203 4.88 11.51 1.50
C GLU A 203 5.61 10.86 2.68
N LEU A 204 6.91 10.56 2.54
CA LEU A 204 7.68 10.07 3.68
C LEU A 204 7.78 11.11 4.79
N LYS A 205 7.89 12.41 4.46
CA LYS A 205 7.79 13.48 5.48
C LYS A 205 6.42 13.49 6.16
N THR A 206 5.32 13.32 5.42
CA THR A 206 3.97 13.23 6.01
C THR A 206 3.85 12.03 6.96
N THR A 207 4.42 10.88 6.61
CA THR A 207 4.49 9.71 7.50
C THR A 207 5.31 10.01 8.76
N GLU A 208 6.47 10.65 8.63
CA GLU A 208 7.31 11.04 9.76
C GLU A 208 6.59 12.03 10.70
N ILE A 209 5.87 12.99 10.12
CA ILE A 209 5.07 13.98 10.87
C ILE A 209 3.90 13.31 11.59
N ALA A 210 3.24 12.34 10.96
CA ALA A 210 2.20 11.54 11.61
C ALA A 210 2.73 10.72 12.80
N LEU A 211 4.04 10.51 12.87
CA LEU A 211 4.75 9.90 14.00
C LEU A 211 5.37 10.95 14.95
N ASN A 212 4.75 12.13 15.02
CA ASN A 212 5.09 13.25 15.90
C ASN A 212 6.41 13.97 15.58
N MET A 213 6.91 13.89 14.34
CA MET A 213 7.96 14.82 13.87
C MET A 213 7.34 16.18 13.55
N THR A 214 8.03 17.27 13.86
CA THR A 214 7.58 18.61 13.43
C THR A 214 7.88 18.84 11.94
N GLN A 215 7.14 19.74 11.30
CA GLN A 215 7.39 20.14 9.91
C GLN A 215 8.83 20.65 9.73
N THR A 216 9.32 21.47 10.67
CA THR A 216 10.68 22.03 10.64
C THR A 216 11.76 20.94 10.69
N GLU A 217 11.58 19.91 11.52
CA GLU A 217 12.50 18.76 11.56
C GLU A 217 12.43 17.93 10.28
N ALA A 218 11.22 17.73 9.74
CA ALA A 218 11.02 17.01 8.50
C ALA A 218 11.66 17.74 7.30
N ASP A 219 11.67 19.07 7.28
CA ASP A 219 12.29 19.86 6.22
C ASP A 219 13.78 20.12 6.44
N SER A 220 14.33 19.72 7.58
CA SER A 220 15.74 19.91 7.92
C SER A 220 16.68 19.20 6.94
N GLY A 221 17.79 19.87 6.60
CA GLY A 221 18.93 19.27 5.87
C GLY A 221 19.95 18.57 6.79
N ALA A 222 19.65 18.45 8.09
CA ALA A 222 20.53 17.77 9.04
C ALA A 222 20.71 16.28 8.70
N TRP A 223 21.84 15.71 9.13
CA TRP A 223 22.17 14.31 8.88
C TRP A 223 21.08 13.36 9.42
N GLY A 224 20.69 13.52 10.69
CA GLY A 224 19.54 12.85 11.29
C GLY A 224 18.42 13.83 11.62
N ARG A 225 17.16 13.43 11.36
CA ARG A 225 15.96 14.25 11.55
C ARG A 225 15.01 13.62 12.57
N GLY A 226 14.30 14.48 13.28
CA GLY A 226 13.40 14.11 14.36
C GLY A 226 14.12 13.53 15.58
N THR A 227 13.32 12.93 16.46
CA THR A 227 13.76 12.44 17.76
C THR A 227 13.85 10.92 17.78
N ASP A 228 12.78 10.23 17.36
CA ASP A 228 12.68 8.78 17.42
C ASP A 228 11.95 8.14 16.22
N GLN A 229 11.63 8.90 15.16
CA GLN A 229 10.85 8.38 14.04
C GLN A 229 11.55 7.24 13.29
N GLY A 230 12.88 7.24 13.25
CA GLY A 230 13.62 6.11 12.72
C GLY A 230 13.46 4.85 13.56
N LYS A 231 13.43 4.98 14.90
CA LYS A 231 13.11 3.88 15.82
C LYS A 231 11.67 3.38 15.66
N GLN A 232 10.72 4.27 15.41
CA GLN A 232 9.33 3.89 15.21
C GLN A 232 9.12 3.15 13.87
N LEU A 233 9.85 3.51 12.80
CA LEU A 233 9.68 2.96 11.45
C LEU A 233 10.53 1.70 11.19
N ARG A 234 11.68 1.55 11.84
CA ARG A 234 12.60 0.41 11.64
C ARG A 234 12.03 -0.94 12.09
N TRP A 235 12.72 -2.03 11.78
CA TRP A 235 12.37 -3.38 12.22
C TRP A 235 12.14 -3.45 13.74
N GLY A 236 10.98 -3.96 14.15
CA GLY A 236 10.56 -4.02 15.56
C GLY A 236 10.09 -2.69 16.14
N GLY A 237 9.92 -1.66 15.31
CA GLY A 237 9.40 -0.35 15.70
C GLY A 237 7.90 -0.33 15.98
N SER A 238 7.44 0.69 16.69
CA SER A 238 6.04 0.82 17.16
C SER A 238 5.03 1.23 16.08
N SER A 239 5.48 1.78 14.94
CA SER A 239 4.57 2.26 13.88
C SER A 239 3.86 1.15 13.12
N GLY A 240 4.34 -0.10 13.26
CA GLY A 240 3.92 -1.22 12.42
C GLY A 240 4.60 -1.26 11.06
N TYR A 241 5.27 -0.20 10.61
CA TYR A 241 6.00 -0.18 9.34
C TYR A 241 7.03 -1.31 9.29
N ASN A 242 7.82 -1.53 10.34
CA ASN A 242 8.77 -2.66 10.41
C ASN A 242 9.71 -2.74 9.19
N ALA A 243 10.48 -1.68 8.93
CA ALA A 243 11.43 -1.66 7.83
C ALA A 243 12.55 -2.70 8.03
N PRO A 244 12.66 -3.77 7.21
CA PRO A 244 13.74 -4.75 7.38
C PRO A 244 15.10 -4.15 7.05
N TYR A 245 16.13 -4.58 7.78
CA TYR A 245 17.51 -4.15 7.55
C TYR A 245 18.18 -4.92 6.40
N GLY A 246 17.64 -4.78 5.20
CA GLY A 246 18.10 -5.48 3.99
C GLY A 246 19.39 -4.95 3.38
N GLY A 247 20.02 -3.92 3.95
CA GLY A 247 21.17 -3.27 3.33
C GLY A 247 20.80 -2.60 2.01
N TYR A 248 21.80 -2.41 1.14
CA TYR A 248 21.63 -1.96 -0.24
C TYR A 248 22.86 -2.34 -1.07
N TRP A 249 22.76 -2.19 -2.40
CA TRP A 249 23.93 -2.23 -3.28
C TRP A 249 24.35 -0.83 -3.67
N ASP A 250 25.60 -0.49 -3.40
CA ASP A 250 26.25 0.74 -3.85
C ASP A 250 27.04 0.48 -5.13
N ARG A 251 26.91 1.38 -6.11
CA ARG A 251 27.62 1.23 -7.39
C ARG A 251 29.15 1.21 -7.21
N ASP A 252 29.67 2.01 -6.29
CA ASP A 252 31.10 2.25 -6.15
C ASP A 252 31.70 1.35 -5.06
N PHE A 253 30.91 0.96 -4.06
CA PHE A 253 31.37 0.20 -2.89
C PHE A 253 30.74 -1.19 -2.73
N GLY A 254 29.88 -1.64 -3.65
CA GLY A 254 29.26 -2.97 -3.63
C GLY A 254 28.21 -3.15 -2.53
N TRP A 255 28.10 -4.35 -1.95
CA TRP A 255 27.09 -4.67 -0.93
C TRP A 255 27.36 -3.96 0.40
N GLN A 256 26.38 -3.20 0.90
CA GLN A 256 26.55 -2.34 2.06
C GLN A 256 25.53 -2.59 3.16
N TYR A 257 26.03 -2.64 4.40
CA TYR A 257 25.27 -2.57 5.67
C TYR A 257 24.07 -3.51 5.84
N GLY A 258 24.11 -4.70 5.22
CA GLY A 258 23.12 -5.75 5.48
C GLY A 258 22.98 -6.02 6.97
N THR A 259 21.76 -6.31 7.43
CA THR A 259 21.37 -6.51 8.83
C THR A 259 21.37 -5.27 9.75
N PHE A 260 21.89 -4.12 9.29
CA PHE A 260 21.97 -2.89 10.12
C PHE A 260 21.18 -1.69 9.59
N ARG A 261 20.98 -1.58 8.27
CA ARG A 261 20.31 -0.44 7.64
C ARG A 261 19.17 -0.87 6.73
N ALA A 262 18.09 -0.11 6.78
CA ALA A 262 16.96 -0.20 5.88
C ALA A 262 16.97 1.05 5.01
N ASN A 263 17.20 0.91 3.69
CA ASN A 263 17.39 2.02 2.76
C ASN A 263 16.32 1.95 1.69
N TYR A 264 15.59 3.05 1.50
CA TYR A 264 14.43 3.11 0.62
C TYR A 264 14.59 4.22 -0.39
N TRP A 265 14.24 3.91 -1.64
CA TRP A 265 14.03 4.96 -2.63
C TRP A 265 12.75 5.75 -2.37
N THR A 266 12.79 6.98 -2.83
CA THR A 266 11.59 7.77 -3.12
C THR A 266 11.49 8.02 -4.62
N SER A 267 10.31 8.37 -5.10
CA SER A 267 10.08 8.83 -6.47
C SER A 267 10.62 10.25 -6.73
N THR A 268 11.10 10.95 -5.68
CA THR A 268 11.66 12.29 -5.80
C THR A 268 13.14 12.24 -6.17
N GLY A 269 13.47 12.60 -7.41
CA GLY A 269 14.84 12.63 -7.88
C GLY A 269 15.16 13.74 -8.87
N SER A 270 16.44 13.86 -9.18
CA SER A 270 17.03 14.73 -10.20
C SER A 270 17.42 13.89 -11.43
N PHE A 271 18.29 14.42 -12.29
CA PHE A 271 18.79 13.67 -13.44
C PHE A 271 19.62 12.43 -13.01
N THR A 272 20.58 12.59 -12.09
CA THR A 272 21.54 11.53 -11.72
C THR A 272 21.35 10.97 -10.31
N THR A 273 20.62 11.68 -9.45
CA THR A 273 20.42 11.30 -8.04
C THR A 273 18.95 11.20 -7.70
N ALA A 274 18.65 10.49 -6.62
CA ALA A 274 17.31 10.45 -6.05
C ALA A 274 17.36 10.58 -4.53
N THR A 275 16.21 10.98 -3.97
CA THR A 275 16.05 11.12 -2.53
C THR A 275 15.80 9.76 -1.91
N THR A 276 16.42 9.50 -0.77
CA THR A 276 16.31 8.25 -0.03
C THR A 276 15.88 8.48 1.41
N ARG A 277 15.36 7.42 2.03
CA ARG A 277 15.20 7.31 3.47
C ARG A 277 16.01 6.15 4.02
N THR A 278 16.68 6.39 5.14
CA THR A 278 17.44 5.37 5.85
C THR A 278 17.05 5.31 7.31
N TRP A 279 16.84 4.11 7.81
CA TRP A 279 16.65 3.82 9.23
C TRP A 279 17.65 2.76 9.67
N MET A 280 18.21 2.95 10.87
CA MET A 280 19.33 2.14 11.36
C MET A 280 18.98 1.51 12.70
N SER A 281 19.57 0.35 12.98
CA SER A 281 19.32 -0.37 14.24
C SER A 281 19.82 0.36 15.49
N THR A 282 20.83 1.22 15.36
CA THR A 282 21.49 1.92 16.49
C THR A 282 21.07 3.37 16.67
N PHE A 283 20.39 3.97 15.68
CA PHE A 283 20.01 5.39 15.72
C PHE A 283 18.50 5.54 15.63
N ASP A 284 17.96 6.41 16.47
CA ASP A 284 16.52 6.58 16.61
C ASP A 284 15.96 7.62 15.61
N GLN A 285 16.82 8.43 14.99
CA GLN A 285 16.46 9.44 14.01
C GLN A 285 16.18 8.86 12.62
N SER A 286 15.42 9.62 11.80
CA SER A 286 15.23 9.31 10.38
C SER A 286 16.27 10.04 9.53
N TYR A 287 16.90 9.31 8.61
CA TYR A 287 17.98 9.85 7.76
C TYR A 287 17.48 10.05 6.34
N ARG A 288 17.87 11.17 5.74
CA ARG A 288 17.49 11.58 4.38
C ARG A 288 18.73 11.99 3.60
N SER A 289 18.87 11.45 2.40
CA SER A 289 19.86 11.92 1.41
C SER A 289 19.14 12.35 0.15
N THR A 290 19.54 13.47 -0.46
CA THR A 290 19.03 13.96 -1.76
C THR A 290 19.98 13.70 -2.92
N SER A 291 21.13 13.10 -2.64
CA SER A 291 22.26 12.92 -3.57
C SER A 291 22.65 11.46 -3.77
N SER A 292 21.80 10.52 -3.38
CA SER A 292 22.05 9.09 -3.63
C SER A 292 22.01 8.80 -5.14
N PHE A 293 23.08 8.20 -5.67
CA PHE A 293 23.16 7.87 -7.10
C PHE A 293 22.07 6.89 -7.50
N LYS A 294 21.35 7.18 -8.60
CA LYS A 294 20.30 6.31 -9.14
C LYS A 294 20.77 4.91 -9.53
N ALA A 295 22.08 4.78 -9.76
CA ALA A 295 22.73 3.50 -10.03
C ALA A 295 22.81 2.59 -8.79
N ASN A 296 22.63 3.09 -7.57
CA ASN A 296 22.53 2.23 -6.39
C ASN A 296 21.24 1.39 -6.45
N ALA A 297 21.21 0.23 -5.79
CA ALA A 297 20.00 -0.58 -5.68
C ALA A 297 19.49 -0.61 -4.24
N LEU A 298 18.31 -0.05 -4.00
CA LEU A 298 17.68 0.10 -2.68
C LEU A 298 16.30 -0.57 -2.66
N SER A 299 15.77 -0.78 -1.46
CA SER A 299 14.44 -1.37 -1.28
C SER A 299 13.34 -0.40 -1.71
N ILE A 300 12.21 -0.97 -2.13
CA ILE A 300 10.97 -0.25 -2.39
C ILE A 300 9.92 -0.74 -1.41
N ARG A 301 9.14 0.21 -0.88
CA ARG A 301 7.86 -0.09 -0.25
C ARG A 301 6.83 0.90 -0.73
N CYS A 302 5.76 0.37 -1.30
CA CYS A 302 4.75 1.19 -1.93
C CYS A 302 3.75 1.74 -0.90
N VAL A 303 3.20 2.90 -1.22
CA VAL A 303 2.21 3.61 -0.42
C VAL A 303 0.95 3.86 -1.25
N LYS A 304 -0.17 4.02 -0.55
CA LYS A 304 -1.45 4.47 -1.08
C LYS A 304 -1.99 5.58 -0.20
N ASN A 305 -2.57 6.62 -0.81
CA ASN A 305 -3.27 7.71 -0.13
C ASN A 305 -4.79 7.57 -0.26
#